data_AF-A0A0G1B2P5-F1
#
_entry.id   AF-A0A0G1B2P5-F1
#
_cell.length_a   1.000
_cell.length_b   1.000
_cell.length_c   1.000
_cell.angle_alpha   90.00
_cell.angle_beta   90.00
_cell.angle_gamma   90.00
#
_symmetry.space_group_name_H-M   'P 1'
#
loop_
_entity.id
_entity.type
_entity.pdbx_description
1 polymer ?
#
loop_
_entity_poly.entity_id
_entity_poly.type
_entity_poly.pdbx_seq_one_letter_code
_entity_poly.pdbx_strand_id
1 'polypeptide(L)'
;MEGVDKSNLKKIIINSPGQLKANLEWKYFILCGVGGSSITVNLFHYLELNRYLPLTITTPLYPHHDYDLPPDADANSLIICASYSGNTEETISSYKKARELGLEIAGLTCGGQLADLFQQNKIPWIKIPDKTIPPRHGLGYQMAALVKLFIAYGFLLHTAQDSLNEAADKIQPIEIEKEVEPLIQ
;
A
#
# COMPACT_ATOMS: atom_id res chain seq x y z
N MET A 1 33.00 13.17 22.88
CA MET A 1 31.61 12.98 22.43
C MET A 1 30.74 13.30 23.63
N GLU A 2 30.21 14.52 23.68
CA GLU A 2 29.38 15.02 24.76
C GLU A 2 28.03 14.28 24.83
N GLY A 3 27.50 14.20 26.05
CA GLY A 3 26.37 13.35 26.42
C GLY A 3 25.07 13.71 25.71
N VAL A 4 24.44 12.69 25.13
CA VAL A 4 23.08 12.76 24.59
C VAL A 4 22.10 12.99 25.75
N ASP A 5 21.38 14.10 25.72
CA ASP A 5 20.28 14.41 26.64
C ASP A 5 19.12 13.43 26.42
N LYS A 6 18.89 12.54 27.40
CA LYS A 6 17.86 11.49 27.36
C LYS A 6 16.48 11.97 27.82
N SER A 7 16.36 13.21 28.29
CA SER A 7 15.09 13.76 28.82
C SER A 7 14.12 14.22 27.73
N ASN A 8 14.61 14.40 26.49
CA ASN A 8 13.83 14.88 25.36
C ASN A 8 13.71 13.83 24.24
N LEU A 9 13.21 12.64 24.60
CA LEU A 9 12.94 11.54 23.68
C LEU A 9 12.09 11.94 22.46
N LYS A 10 11.21 12.94 22.60
CA LYS A 10 10.38 13.47 21.50
C LYS A 10 11.21 14.14 20.41
N LYS A 11 12.20 14.98 20.76
CA LYS A 11 13.13 15.56 19.77
C LYS A 11 14.04 14.51 19.14
N ILE A 12 14.44 13.49 19.90
CA ILE A 12 15.24 12.38 19.37
C ILE A 12 14.44 11.66 18.28
N ILE A 13 13.19 11.27 18.54
CA ILE A 13 12.33 10.59 17.56
C ILE A 13 12.08 11.46 16.31
N ILE A 14 11.79 12.75 16.49
CA ILE A 14 11.54 13.69 15.37
C ILE A 14 12.80 13.90 14.50
N ASN A 15 14.00 13.84 15.09
CA ASN A 15 15.27 14.02 14.38
C ASN A 15 15.97 12.68 14.00
N SER A 16 15.35 11.54 14.28
CA SER A 16 15.87 10.19 13.97
C SER A 16 15.64 9.64 12.54
N PRO A 17 15.06 10.32 11.52
CA PRO A 17 14.93 9.73 10.19
C PRO A 17 16.25 9.21 9.59
N GLY A 18 17.40 9.74 10.03
CA GLY A 18 18.73 9.32 9.57
C GLY A 18 19.33 8.08 10.24
N GLN A 19 18.72 7.51 11.29
CA GLN A 19 19.26 6.31 11.97
C GLN A 19 18.73 4.98 11.41
N LEU A 20 17.75 5.02 10.51
CA LEU A 20 17.29 3.89 9.72
C LEU A 20 17.68 4.11 8.26
N LYS A 21 18.96 3.93 7.94
CA LYS A 21 19.36 3.72 6.55
C LYS A 21 19.11 2.26 6.18
N ALA A 22 17.86 1.93 5.85
CA ALA A 22 17.67 1.04 4.72
C ALA A 22 18.06 1.87 3.48
N ASN A 23 18.84 1.32 2.55
CA ASN A 23 19.05 1.97 1.25
C ASN A 23 17.70 1.98 0.51
N LEU A 24 16.86 2.98 0.79
CA LEU A 24 15.54 3.17 0.16
C LEU A 24 15.68 3.84 -1.21
N GLU A 25 16.58 3.34 -2.06
CA GLU A 25 16.70 3.79 -3.46
C GLU A 25 15.93 2.85 -4.40
N TRP A 26 14.67 2.57 -4.07
CA TRP A 26 13.77 1.86 -4.99
C TRP A 26 13.50 2.78 -6.17
N LYS A 27 13.90 2.34 -7.36
CA LYS A 27 13.65 3.08 -8.60
C LYS A 27 12.22 2.94 -9.07
N TYR A 28 11.53 1.88 -8.65
CA TYR A 28 10.13 1.65 -8.94
C TYR A 28 9.51 0.64 -7.97
N PHE A 29 8.19 0.61 -7.93
CA PHE A 29 7.39 -0.36 -7.20
C PHE A 29 6.70 -1.31 -8.18
N ILE A 30 6.56 -2.56 -7.79
CA ILE A 30 5.67 -3.51 -8.46
C ILE A 30 4.58 -3.89 -7.47
N LEU A 31 3.33 -3.57 -7.76
CA LEU A 31 2.20 -3.96 -6.93
C LEU A 31 1.51 -5.19 -7.49
N CYS A 32 1.73 -6.32 -6.82
CA CYS A 32 1.19 -7.62 -7.17
C CYS A 32 -0.18 -7.80 -6.51
N GLY A 33 -1.25 -7.81 -7.30
CA GLY A 33 -2.61 -7.96 -6.79
C GLY A 33 -3.63 -8.01 -7.90
N VAL A 34 -4.65 -8.85 -7.77
CA VAL A 34 -5.69 -9.06 -8.80
C VAL A 34 -7.03 -8.47 -8.34
N GLY A 35 -7.85 -7.99 -9.28
CA GLY A 35 -9.23 -7.54 -9.01
C GLY A 35 -9.34 -6.30 -8.12
N GLY A 36 -10.01 -6.40 -6.97
CA GLY A 36 -10.20 -5.25 -6.06
C GLY A 36 -8.90 -4.61 -5.58
N SER A 37 -7.85 -5.43 -5.37
CA SER A 37 -6.50 -4.94 -5.05
C SER A 37 -5.87 -4.15 -6.19
N SER A 38 -6.17 -4.52 -7.45
CA SER A 38 -5.71 -3.82 -8.66
C SER A 38 -6.41 -2.48 -8.84
N ILE A 39 -7.72 -2.42 -8.59
CA ILE A 39 -8.51 -1.18 -8.64
C ILE A 39 -7.93 -0.12 -7.71
N THR A 40 -7.46 -0.52 -6.52
CA THR A 40 -6.85 0.41 -5.56
C THR A 40 -5.65 1.15 -6.16
N VAL A 41 -4.80 0.45 -6.93
CA VAL A 41 -3.62 1.06 -7.55
C VAL A 41 -3.98 1.98 -8.69
N ASN A 42 -4.88 1.53 -9.57
CA ASN A 42 -5.33 2.34 -10.69
C ASN A 42 -6.01 3.62 -10.20
N LEU A 43 -6.81 3.51 -9.14
CA LEU A 43 -7.42 4.67 -8.50
C LEU A 43 -6.38 5.58 -7.85
N PHE A 44 -5.40 5.00 -7.13
CA PHE A 44 -4.31 5.77 -6.52
C PHE A 44 -3.58 6.61 -7.58
N HIS A 45 -3.16 5.96 -8.66
CA HIS A 45 -2.45 6.61 -9.76
C HIS A 45 -3.31 7.66 -10.46
N TYR A 46 -4.61 7.39 -10.66
CA TYR A 46 -5.54 8.36 -11.22
C TYR A 46 -5.69 9.61 -10.34
N LEU A 47 -5.85 9.43 -9.03
CA LEU A 47 -5.98 10.54 -8.07
C LEU A 47 -4.69 11.37 -7.98
N GLU A 48 -3.54 10.71 -8.10
CA GLU A 48 -2.22 11.32 -8.10
C GLU A 48 -1.98 12.14 -9.38
N LEU A 49 -2.14 11.54 -10.57
CA LEU A 49 -1.93 12.19 -11.86
C LEU A 49 -2.80 13.44 -12.05
N ASN A 50 -4.05 13.37 -11.61
CA ASN A 50 -4.99 14.49 -11.73
C ASN A 50 -4.87 15.49 -10.55
N ARG A 51 -3.93 15.26 -9.62
CA ARG A 51 -3.69 16.11 -8.44
C ARG A 51 -4.94 16.31 -7.58
N TYR A 52 -5.84 15.33 -7.56
CA TYR A 52 -7.04 15.36 -6.72
C TYR A 52 -6.71 15.17 -5.25
N LEU A 53 -5.61 14.49 -4.96
CA LEU A 53 -5.07 14.31 -3.61
C LEU A 53 -3.55 14.52 -3.62
N PRO A 54 -2.94 14.93 -2.50
CA PRO A 54 -1.49 15.02 -2.34
C PRO A 54 -0.87 13.62 -2.16
N LEU A 55 -1.14 12.72 -3.11
CA LEU A 55 -0.61 11.36 -3.19
C LEU A 55 0.65 11.29 -4.05
N THR A 56 1.32 12.42 -4.29
CA THR A 56 2.46 12.49 -5.21
C THR A 56 3.59 11.57 -4.76
N ILE A 57 3.80 10.51 -5.54
CA ILE A 57 4.99 9.67 -5.48
C ILE A 57 5.82 9.98 -6.72
N THR A 58 7.11 10.28 -6.54
CA THR A 58 8.01 10.51 -7.69
C THR A 58 8.54 9.21 -8.29
N THR A 59 8.34 8.10 -7.58
CA THR A 59 8.80 6.76 -7.93
C THR A 59 7.71 6.02 -8.69
N PRO A 60 7.97 5.52 -9.91
CA PRO A 60 7.01 4.76 -10.71
C PRO A 60 6.41 3.56 -9.95
N LEU A 61 5.12 3.33 -10.14
CA LEU A 61 4.37 2.20 -9.57
C LEU A 61 3.73 1.41 -10.70
N TYR A 62 4.13 0.15 -10.84
CA TYR A 62 3.63 -0.75 -11.88
C TYR A 62 2.66 -1.78 -11.29
N PRO A 63 1.40 -1.82 -11.73
CA PRO A 63 0.49 -2.89 -11.34
C PRO A 63 0.86 -4.20 -12.04
N HIS A 64 0.88 -5.30 -11.29
CA HIS A 64 1.11 -6.67 -11.79
C HIS A 64 -0.05 -7.58 -11.37
N HIS A 65 -0.61 -8.31 -12.34
CA HIS A 65 -1.86 -9.06 -12.19
C HIS A 65 -1.74 -10.54 -12.56
N ASP A 66 -0.52 -11.02 -12.76
CA ASP A 66 -0.26 -12.39 -13.20
C ASP A 66 0.56 -13.15 -12.13
N TYR A 67 0.79 -14.44 -12.37
CA TYR A 67 1.71 -15.26 -11.61
C TYR A 67 3.14 -14.72 -11.70
N ASP A 68 4.00 -15.17 -10.77
CA ASP A 68 5.40 -14.77 -10.66
C ASP A 68 5.58 -13.24 -10.64
N LEU A 69 6.74 -12.76 -11.10
CA LEU A 69 7.07 -11.35 -11.25
C LEU A 69 7.34 -11.04 -12.72
N PRO A 70 7.15 -9.78 -13.16
CA PRO A 70 7.57 -9.37 -14.48
C PRO A 70 9.09 -9.60 -14.65
N PRO A 71 9.57 -9.94 -15.86
CA PRO A 71 10.98 -10.24 -16.11
C PRO A 71 11.95 -9.14 -15.68
N ASP A 72 11.48 -7.89 -15.68
CA ASP A 72 12.28 -6.71 -15.36
C ASP A 72 12.41 -6.46 -13.85
N ALA A 73 11.74 -7.26 -12.99
CA ALA A 73 11.82 -7.12 -11.54
C ALA A 73 13.25 -7.41 -11.04
N ASP A 74 13.88 -6.42 -10.43
CA ASP A 74 15.26 -6.49 -9.98
C ASP A 74 15.46 -5.91 -8.57
N ALA A 75 16.72 -5.86 -8.12
CA ALA A 75 17.10 -5.31 -6.82
C ALA A 75 16.87 -3.78 -6.68
N ASN A 76 16.38 -3.10 -7.72
CA ASN A 76 15.93 -1.72 -7.65
C ASN A 76 14.40 -1.62 -7.48
N SER A 77 13.69 -2.74 -7.37
CA SER A 77 12.24 -2.82 -7.17
C SER A 77 11.86 -3.15 -5.73
N LEU A 78 10.83 -2.47 -5.23
CA LEU A 78 10.11 -2.92 -4.04
C LEU A 78 8.82 -3.63 -4.49
N ILE A 79 8.67 -4.89 -4.08
CA ILE A 79 7.52 -5.72 -4.41
C ILE A 79 6.43 -5.52 -3.34
N ILE A 80 5.27 -5.00 -3.73
CA ILE A 80 4.12 -4.81 -2.84
C ILE A 80 3.08 -5.90 -3.13
N CYS A 81 3.00 -6.90 -2.26
CA CYS A 81 2.02 -7.98 -2.37
C CYS A 81 0.70 -7.60 -1.69
N ALA A 82 -0.34 -7.39 -2.48
CA ALA A 82 -1.64 -6.88 -2.02
C ALA A 82 -2.78 -7.85 -2.36
N SER A 83 -3.28 -8.56 -1.34
CA SER A 83 -4.46 -9.44 -1.49
C SER A 83 -5.38 -9.27 -0.30
N TYR A 84 -6.60 -8.79 -0.55
CA TYR A 84 -7.61 -8.63 0.50
C TYR A 84 -7.87 -9.96 1.25
N SER A 85 -8.16 -11.04 0.52
CA SER A 85 -8.36 -12.37 1.10
C SER A 85 -7.07 -12.98 1.68
N GLY A 86 -5.93 -12.62 1.10
CA GLY A 86 -4.62 -13.20 1.40
C GLY A 86 -4.40 -14.59 0.81
N ASN A 87 -5.31 -15.06 -0.03
CA ASN A 87 -5.27 -16.40 -0.64
C ASN A 87 -5.22 -16.35 -2.18
N THR A 88 -5.09 -15.15 -2.77
CA THR A 88 -4.97 -14.99 -4.23
C THR A 88 -3.70 -15.69 -4.73
N GLU A 89 -3.85 -16.69 -5.59
CA GLU A 89 -2.75 -17.56 -6.03
C GLU A 89 -1.67 -16.78 -6.79
N GLU A 90 -2.07 -15.83 -7.62
CA GLU A 90 -1.19 -14.94 -8.38
C GLU A 90 -0.32 -14.11 -7.42
N THR A 91 -0.93 -13.47 -6.41
CA THR A 91 -0.20 -12.67 -5.42
C THR A 91 0.76 -13.52 -4.57
N ILE A 92 0.34 -14.74 -4.20
CA ILE A 92 1.21 -15.68 -3.48
C ILE A 92 2.37 -16.14 -4.38
N SER A 93 2.12 -16.33 -5.68
CA SER A 93 3.15 -16.66 -6.66
C SER A 93 4.18 -15.54 -6.77
N SER A 94 3.74 -14.29 -6.94
CA SER A 94 4.64 -13.11 -6.95
C SER A 94 5.45 -13.00 -5.66
N TYR A 95 4.83 -13.22 -4.50
CA TYR A 95 5.52 -13.25 -3.21
C TYR A 95 6.64 -14.30 -3.19
N LYS A 96 6.33 -15.53 -3.59
CA LYS A 96 7.30 -16.63 -3.62
C LYS A 96 8.45 -16.32 -4.58
N LYS A 97 8.14 -15.76 -5.76
CA LYS A 97 9.16 -15.38 -6.73
C LYS A 97 10.06 -14.26 -6.22
N ALA A 98 9.49 -13.24 -5.57
CA ALA A 98 10.25 -12.17 -4.93
C ALA A 98 11.21 -12.71 -3.86
N ARG A 99 10.76 -13.69 -3.05
CA ARG A 99 11.60 -14.36 -2.04
C ARG A 99 12.71 -15.19 -2.67
N GLU A 100 12.42 -15.94 -3.71
CA GLU A 100 13.41 -16.72 -4.47
C GLU A 100 14.52 -15.83 -5.02
N LEU A 101 14.15 -14.66 -5.55
CA LEU A 101 15.08 -13.67 -6.10
C LEU A 101 15.77 -12.81 -5.05
N GLY A 102 15.40 -12.94 -3.76
CA GLY A 102 15.95 -12.13 -2.68
C GLY A 102 15.58 -10.65 -2.75
N LEU A 103 14.45 -10.32 -3.39
CA LEU A 103 13.94 -8.95 -3.51
C LEU A 103 13.28 -8.49 -2.21
N GLU A 104 13.23 -7.17 -2.04
CA GLU A 104 12.55 -6.56 -0.90
C GLU A 104 11.04 -6.57 -1.12
N ILE A 105 10.32 -6.90 -0.05
CA ILE A 105 8.88 -7.15 -0.11
C ILE A 105 8.20 -6.35 0.98
N ALA A 106 7.05 -5.76 0.63
CA ALA A 106 6.07 -5.27 1.56
C ALA A 106 4.69 -5.83 1.19
N GLY A 107 3.69 -5.64 2.04
CA GLY A 107 2.35 -6.06 1.66
C GLY A 107 1.20 -5.54 2.48
N LEU A 108 0.01 -5.91 2.05
CA LEU A 108 -1.23 -5.61 2.73
C LEU A 108 -2.25 -6.74 2.50
N THR A 109 -2.90 -7.14 3.59
CA THR A 109 -3.93 -8.20 3.55
C THR A 109 -4.79 -8.16 4.80
N CYS A 110 -5.99 -8.74 4.75
CA CYS A 110 -6.78 -8.98 5.94
C CYS A 110 -6.31 -10.24 6.69
N GLY A 111 -5.64 -11.19 6.02
CA GLY A 111 -5.18 -12.45 6.63
C GLY A 111 -4.75 -13.50 5.60
N GLY A 112 -5.19 -14.75 5.79
CA GLY A 112 -4.93 -15.83 4.83
C GLY A 112 -3.46 -16.26 4.79
N GLN A 113 -3.14 -17.08 3.78
CA GLN A 113 -1.81 -17.63 3.59
C GLN A 113 -0.75 -16.52 3.47
N LEU A 114 -1.07 -15.42 2.80
CA LEU A 114 -0.14 -14.30 2.64
C LEU A 114 0.23 -13.63 3.97
N ALA A 115 -0.71 -13.50 4.92
CA ALA A 115 -0.41 -12.98 6.26
C ALA A 115 0.50 -13.93 7.05
N ASP A 116 0.26 -15.24 6.96
CA ASP A 116 1.10 -16.25 7.60
C ASP A 116 2.53 -16.17 7.04
N LEU A 117 2.66 -16.07 5.72
CA LEU A 117 3.95 -15.91 5.04
C LEU A 117 4.67 -14.63 5.46
N PHE A 118 3.96 -13.50 5.56
CA PHE A 118 4.55 -12.25 6.02
C PHE A 118 5.03 -12.33 7.46
N GLN A 119 4.23 -12.92 8.36
CA GLN A 119 4.58 -13.07 9.76
C GLN A 119 5.79 -14.01 9.96
N GLN A 120 5.76 -15.18 9.31
CA GLN A 120 6.84 -16.17 9.39
C GLN A 120 8.16 -15.62 8.88
N ASN A 121 8.13 -14.86 7.79
CA ASN A 121 9.33 -14.33 7.14
C ASN A 121 9.67 -12.89 7.57
N LYS A 122 8.97 -12.34 8.57
CA LYS A 122 9.16 -10.97 9.11
C LYS A 122 9.11 -9.88 8.03
N ILE A 123 8.24 -10.06 7.06
CA ILE A 123 8.01 -9.08 5.98
C ILE A 123 7.20 -7.92 6.55
N PRO A 124 7.54 -6.65 6.27
CA PRO A 124 6.72 -5.51 6.65
C PRO A 124 5.36 -5.53 5.93
N TRP A 125 4.26 -5.42 6.67
CA TRP A 125 2.93 -5.41 6.06
C TRP A 125 1.89 -4.67 6.90
N ILE A 126 0.79 -4.27 6.24
CA ILE A 126 -0.37 -3.68 6.89
C ILE A 126 -1.49 -4.71 6.98
N LYS A 127 -1.93 -4.99 8.21
CA LYS A 127 -3.14 -5.78 8.45
C LYS A 127 -4.38 -4.92 8.26
N ILE A 128 -5.22 -5.30 7.30
CA ILE A 128 -6.53 -4.70 7.10
C ILE A 128 -7.48 -5.29 8.18
N PRO A 129 -8.20 -4.44 8.94
CA PRO A 129 -8.92 -4.87 10.14
C PRO A 129 -10.18 -5.69 9.85
N ASP A 130 -10.77 -5.54 8.68
CA ASP A 130 -12.05 -6.16 8.33
C ASP A 130 -11.85 -7.30 7.31
N LYS A 131 -12.49 -8.45 7.54
CA LYS A 131 -12.58 -9.58 6.59
C LYS A 131 -14.02 -9.85 6.14
N THR A 132 -14.98 -9.17 6.74
CA THR A 132 -16.42 -9.43 6.63
C THR A 132 -17.03 -8.77 5.40
N ILE A 133 -16.41 -7.70 4.91
CA ILE A 133 -16.81 -7.10 3.64
C ILE A 133 -16.25 -7.90 2.46
N PRO A 134 -17.03 -8.07 1.39
CA PRO A 134 -16.51 -8.63 0.15
C PRO A 134 -15.35 -7.78 -0.38
N PRO A 135 -14.29 -8.36 -0.97
CA PRO A 135 -13.11 -7.61 -1.44
C PRO A 135 -13.43 -6.40 -2.33
N ARG A 136 -14.45 -6.52 -3.19
CA ARG A 136 -14.91 -5.43 -4.07
C ARG A 136 -15.48 -4.20 -3.34
N HIS A 137 -15.91 -4.36 -2.09
CA HIS A 137 -16.33 -3.27 -1.21
C HIS A 137 -15.19 -2.81 -0.29
N GLY A 138 -14.03 -3.48 -0.32
CA GLY A 138 -12.87 -3.19 0.52
C GLY A 138 -11.96 -2.08 -0.01
N LEU A 139 -12.34 -1.39 -1.09
CA LEU A 139 -11.51 -0.40 -1.77
C LEU A 139 -10.99 0.69 -0.81
N GLY A 140 -11.84 1.27 0.02
CA GLY A 140 -11.45 2.31 0.98
C GLY A 140 -10.40 1.81 1.98
N TYR A 141 -10.55 0.59 2.47
CA TYR A 141 -9.58 -0.04 3.37
C TYR A 141 -8.25 -0.33 2.67
N GLN A 142 -8.29 -0.85 1.44
CA GLN A 142 -7.08 -1.13 0.67
C GLN A 142 -6.33 0.16 0.31
N MET A 143 -7.05 1.22 -0.09
CA MET A 143 -6.48 2.54 -0.35
C MET A 143 -5.82 3.10 0.91
N ALA A 144 -6.52 3.08 2.05
CA ALA A 144 -5.96 3.55 3.32
C ALA A 144 -4.73 2.75 3.75
N ALA A 145 -4.74 1.41 3.54
CA ALA A 145 -3.58 0.56 3.83
C ALA A 145 -2.39 0.87 2.92
N LEU A 146 -2.63 1.09 1.62
CA LEU A 146 -1.59 1.44 0.65
C LEU A 146 -0.97 2.82 0.96
N VAL A 147 -1.80 3.83 1.25
CA VAL A 147 -1.33 5.17 1.65
C VAL A 147 -0.50 5.08 2.93
N LYS A 148 -0.96 4.36 3.95
CA LYS A 148 -0.19 4.14 5.18
C LYS A 148 1.14 3.43 4.92
N LEU A 149 1.16 2.45 4.02
CA LEU A 149 2.38 1.77 3.63
C LEU A 149 3.37 2.76 3.01
N PHE A 150 2.94 3.56 2.03
CA PHE A 150 3.82 4.55 1.41
C PHE A 150 4.29 5.65 2.38
N ILE A 151 3.45 6.07 3.33
CA ILE A 151 3.87 6.97 4.42
C ILE A 151 4.96 6.31 5.28
N ALA A 152 4.78 5.05 5.67
CA ALA A 152 5.75 4.33 6.50
C ALA A 152 7.12 4.16 5.82
N TYR A 153 7.13 4.04 4.49
CA TYR A 153 8.35 3.98 3.68
C TYR A 153 8.90 5.36 3.27
N GLY A 154 8.22 6.45 3.65
CA GLY A 154 8.66 7.82 3.35
C GLY A 154 8.36 8.32 1.94
N PHE A 155 7.55 7.60 1.16
CA PHE A 155 7.14 7.99 -0.19
C PHE A 155 5.95 8.96 -0.23
N LEU A 156 5.20 9.03 0.87
CA LEU A 156 4.12 10.00 1.05
C LEU A 156 4.31 10.78 2.36
N LEU A 157 3.88 12.03 2.34
CA LEU A 157 3.79 12.85 3.55
C LEU A 157 2.61 12.39 4.41
N HIS A 158 2.71 12.59 5.73
CA HIS A 158 1.61 12.27 6.65
C HIS A 158 0.28 12.98 6.30
N THR A 159 0.35 14.16 5.68
CA THR A 159 -0.83 14.91 5.21
C THR A 159 -1.64 14.18 4.14
N ALA A 160 -1.06 13.20 3.43
CA ALA A 160 -1.77 12.36 2.49
C ALA A 160 -2.92 11.58 3.16
N GLN A 161 -2.72 11.17 4.42
CA GLN A 161 -3.76 10.48 5.18
C GLN A 161 -4.92 11.43 5.52
N ASP A 162 -4.62 12.67 5.91
CA ASP A 162 -5.65 13.67 6.23
C ASP A 162 -6.49 14.02 5.00
N SER A 163 -5.85 14.21 3.84
CA SER A 163 -6.57 14.46 2.59
C SER A 163 -7.42 13.27 2.14
N LEU A 164 -6.97 12.04 2.37
CA LEU A 164 -7.78 10.85 2.08
C LEU A 164 -9.04 10.80 2.97
N ASN A 165 -8.91 11.15 4.26
CA ASN A 165 -10.05 11.21 5.16
C ASN A 165 -11.03 12.33 4.75
N GLU A 166 -10.52 13.52 4.44
CA GLU A 166 -11.35 14.64 3.97
C GLU A 166 -12.11 14.30 2.68
N ALA A 167 -11.47 13.58 1.75
CA ALA A 167 -12.13 13.10 0.54
C ALA A 167 -13.22 12.07 0.86
N ALA A 168 -12.96 11.16 1.80
CA ALA A 168 -13.96 10.18 2.24
C ALA A 168 -15.19 10.86 2.86
N ASP A 169 -15.00 11.90 3.66
CA ASP A 169 -16.10 12.65 4.30
C ASP A 169 -16.98 13.40 3.27
N LYS A 170 -16.44 13.72 2.09
CA LYS A 170 -17.18 14.37 1.00
C LYS A 170 -18.01 13.41 0.16
N ILE A 171 -17.78 12.10 0.26
CA ILE A 171 -18.58 11.12 -0.48
C ILE A 171 -19.98 11.10 0.15
N GLN A 172 -21.01 11.40 -0.65
CA GLN A 172 -22.43 11.36 -0.26
C GLN A 172 -23.12 10.21 -0.99
N PRO A 173 -22.89 8.94 -0.58
CA PRO A 173 -23.32 7.79 -1.37
C PRO A 173 -24.85 7.71 -1.52
N ILE A 174 -25.59 8.11 -0.48
CA ILE A 174 -27.06 8.10 -0.47
C ILE A 174 -27.65 9.11 -1.45
N GLU A 175 -27.02 10.28 -1.62
CA GLU A 175 -27.48 11.29 -2.58
C GLU A 175 -27.17 10.86 -4.01
N ILE A 176 -25.98 10.31 -4.25
CA ILE A 176 -25.61 9.78 -5.57
C ILE A 176 -26.52 8.61 -5.98
N GLU A 177 -26.83 7.68 -5.06
CA GLU A 177 -27.75 6.58 -5.35
C GLU A 177 -29.13 7.09 -5.79
N LYS A 178 -29.68 8.09 -5.10
CA LYS A 178 -30.98 8.71 -5.46
C LYS A 178 -30.96 9.40 -6.83
N GLU A 179 -29.83 10.00 -7.21
CA GLU A 179 -29.68 10.66 -8.52
C GLU A 179 -29.58 9.65 -9.67
N VAL A 180 -29.00 8.47 -9.42
CA VAL A 180 -28.75 7.46 -10.44
C VAL A 180 -29.90 6.46 -10.55
N GLU A 181 -30.66 6.21 -9.48
CA GLU A 181 -31.82 5.28 -9.45
C GLU A 181 -32.81 5.45 -10.62
N PRO A 182 -33.17 6.68 -11.06
CA PRO A 182 -34.06 6.87 -12.21
C PRO A 182 -33.44 6.54 -13.57
N LEU A 183 -32.11 6.41 -13.68
CA LEU A 183 -31.39 6.15 -14.93
C LEU A 183 -31.22 4.65 -15.22
N ILE A 184 -31.54 3.79 -14.25
CA ILE A 184 -31.36 2.33 -14.32
C ILE A 184 -32.70 1.58 -14.33
N GLN A 185 -33.82 2.30 -14.39
CA GLN A 185 -35.19 1.78 -14.61
C GLN A 185 -35.60 1.95 -16.07
#